data_AF-W1DDG4-F1
#
_entry.id   AF-W1DDG4-F1
#
_cell.length_a   1.000
_cell.length_b   1.000
_cell.length_c   1.000
_cell.angle_alpha   90.00
_cell.angle_beta   90.00
_cell.angle_gamma   90.00
#
_symmetry.space_group_name_H-M   'P 1'
#
loop_
_entity.id
_entity.type
_entity.pdbx_description
1 polymer ?
#
loop_
_entity_poly.entity_id
_entity_poly.type
_entity_poly.pdbx_seq_one_letter_code
_entity_poly.pdbx_strand_id
1 'polypeptide(L)' 'MSKPTQQGITFSKNDVEIIARETLYRGFFSLDLYRFRHRLFNGGMSGEITREIF' A
#
# COMPACT_ATOMS: atom_id res chain seq x y z
N MET A 1 25.95 14.34 -2.90
CA MET A 1 25.34 13.68 -1.72
C MET A 1 25.11 12.22 -2.08
N SER A 2 25.64 11.27 -1.29
CA SER A 2 25.66 9.84 -1.62
C SER A 2 24.63 9.02 -0.81
N LYS A 3 24.00 8.04 -1.49
CA LYS A 3 23.30 6.79 -1.04
C LYS A 3 21.78 6.74 -1.31
N PRO A 4 21.15 5.55 -1.47
CA PRO A 4 21.71 4.19 -1.63
C PRO A 4 21.35 3.54 -2.98
N THR A 5 22.25 2.70 -3.50
CA THR A 5 21.96 1.74 -4.56
C THR A 5 21.15 0.58 -3.97
N GLN A 6 19.82 0.65 -3.99
CA GLN A 6 18.98 -0.52 -3.69
C GLN A 6 18.77 -1.33 -4.97
N GLN A 7 19.76 -2.14 -5.31
CA GLN A 7 19.57 -3.17 -6.34
C GLN A 7 18.54 -4.19 -5.82
N GLY A 8 17.30 -4.12 -6.34
CA GLY A 8 16.25 -5.12 -6.11
C GLY A 8 14.87 -4.55 -5.73
N ILE A 9 14.74 -3.27 -5.38
CA ILE A 9 13.45 -2.68 -4.98
C ILE A 9 13.10 -1.53 -5.94
N THR A 10 12.07 -1.74 -6.77
CA THR A 10 11.62 -0.78 -7.79
C THR A 10 10.72 0.33 -7.23
N PHE A 11 10.00 0.06 -6.14
CA PHE A 11 8.96 0.95 -5.62
C PHE A 11 9.22 1.40 -4.18
N SER A 12 8.69 2.58 -3.87
CA SER A 12 8.77 3.21 -2.56
C SER A 12 7.40 3.45 -1.96
N LYS A 13 7.34 3.98 -0.73
CA LYS A 13 6.07 4.41 -0.11
C LYS A 13 5.37 5.51 -0.91
N ASN A 14 6.12 6.30 -1.68
CA ASN A 14 5.57 7.37 -2.52
C ASN A 14 4.82 6.83 -3.75
N ASP A 15 4.99 5.55 -4.07
CA ASP A 15 4.30 4.88 -5.17
C ASP A 15 2.98 4.22 -4.73
N VAL A 16 2.53 4.47 -3.49
CA VAL A 16 1.30 3.95 -2.91
C VAL A 16 0.44 5.10 -2.40
N GLU A 17 -0.83 5.11 -2.78
CA GLU A 17 -1.83 6.09 -2.36
C GLU A 17 -2.90 5.39 -1.52
N ILE A 18 -2.96 5.69 -0.22
CA ILE A 18 -3.99 5.16 0.66
C ILE A 18 -5.24 6.03 0.51
N ILE A 19 -6.34 5.41 0.08
CA ILE A 19 -7.64 6.06 -0.08
C ILE A 19 -8.37 6.08 1.27
N ALA A 20 -8.47 4.92 1.92
CA ALA A 20 -9.17 4.80 3.20
C ALA A 20 -8.63 3.63 4.02
N ARG A 21 -8.87 3.73 5.33
CA ARG A 21 -8.72 2.64 6.30
C ARG A 21 -9.96 2.62 7.16
N GLU A 22 -10.64 1.50 7.18
CA GLU A 22 -11.92 1.33 7.87
C GLU A 22 -11.83 0.12 8.79
N THR A 23 -12.12 0.28 10.08
CA THR A 23 -12.14 -0.87 11.00
C THR A 23 -13.44 -1.64 10.82
N LEU A 24 -13.33 -2.88 10.34
CA LEU A 24 -14.46 -3.80 10.14
C LEU A 24 -14.85 -4.52 11.42
N TYR A 25 -13.86 -4.86 12.25
CA TYR A 25 -14.07 -5.49 13.54
C TYR A 25 -13.10 -4.93 14.57
N ARG A 26 -13.59 -4.70 15.79
CA ARG A 26 -12.81 -4.15 16.90
C ARG A 26 -13.02 -4.96 18.17
N GLY A 27 -12.11 -5.91 18.42
CA GLY A 27 -12.06 -6.71 19.64
C GLY A 27 -10.65 -6.75 20.23
N PHE A 28 -10.27 -7.89 20.81
CA PHE A 28 -8.89 -8.13 21.26
C PHE A 28 -7.88 -8.00 20.10
N PHE A 29 -8.28 -8.46 18.91
CA PHE A 29 -7.66 -8.12 17.64
C PHE A 29 -8.61 -7.23 16.82
N SER A 30 -8.05 -6.46 15.91
CA SER A 30 -8.81 -5.61 15.00
C SER A 30 -8.69 -6.13 13.58
N LEU A 31 -9.74 -5.98 12.78
CA LEU A 31 -9.71 -6.24 11.36
C LEU A 31 -9.94 -4.92 10.64
N ASP A 32 -8.97 -4.47 9.87
CA ASP A 32 -9.05 -3.23 9.09
C ASP A 32 -9.14 -3.52 7.60
N LEU A 33 -10.03 -2.81 6.91
CA LEU A 33 -10.12 -2.74 5.47
C LEU A 33 -9.26 -1.59 4.95
N TYR A 34 -8.25 -1.92 4.16
CA TYR A 34 -7.40 -0.96 3.47
C TYR A 34 -7.85 -0.83 2.03
N ARG A 35 -8.12 0.40 1.62
CA ARG A 35 -8.42 0.76 0.23
C ARG A 35 -7.31 1.66 -0.29
N PHE A 36 -6.64 1.25 -1.36
CA PHE A 36 -5.47 1.97 -1.88
C PHE A 36 -5.23 1.73 -3.37
N ARG A 37 -4.38 2.55 -3.96
CA ARG A 37 -3.83 2.37 -5.31
C ARG A 37 -2.31 2.33 -5.21
N HIS A 38 -1.64 1.69 -6.16
CA HIS A 38 -0.18 1.72 -6.23
C HIS A 38 0.32 1.74 -7.67
N ARG A 39 1.59 2.13 -7.86
CA ARG A 39 2.26 2.08 -9.16
C ARG A 39 2.48 0.64 -9.61
N LEU A 40 2.21 0.39 -10.87
CA LEU A 40 2.41 -0.88 -11.55
C LEU A 40 3.80 -0.93 -12.20
N PHE A 41 4.32 -2.13 -12.45
CA PHE A 41 5.61 -2.32 -13.13
C PHE A 41 5.65 -1.75 -14.56
N ASN A 42 4.50 -1.62 -15.22
CA ASN A 42 4.40 -0.97 -16.53
C ASN A 42 4.35 0.57 -16.46
N GLY A 43 4.54 1.16 -15.27
CA GLY A 43 4.55 2.60 -15.05
C GLY A 43 3.18 3.24 -14.81
N GLY A 44 2.08 2.50 -15.00
CA GLY A 44 0.72 2.98 -14.71
C GLY A 44 0.38 2.98 -13.22
N MET A 45 -0.79 3.51 -12.86
CA MET A 45 -1.40 3.32 -11.54
C MET A 45 -2.44 2.20 -11.59
N SER A 46 -2.49 1.39 -10.54
CA SER A 46 -3.53 0.36 -10.39
C SER A 46 -4.93 1.01 -10.30
N GLY A 47 -5.98 0.19 -10.44
CA GLY A 47 -7.29 0.52 -9.89
C GLY A 47 -7.26 0.54 -8.35
N GLU A 48 -8.40 0.86 -7.74
CA GLU A 48 -8.56 0.70 -6.30
C GLU A 48 -8.47 -0.79 -5.91
N ILE A 49 -7.64 -1.09 -4.91
CA ILE A 49 -7.44 -2.41 -4.33
C ILE A 49 -7.93 -2.38 -2.89
N THR A 50 -8.59 -3.47 -2.49
CA THR A 50 -9.10 -3.68 -1.14
C THR A 50 -8.38 -4.83 -0.47
N ARG A 51 -7.95 -4.66 0.79
CA ARG A 51 -7.34 -5.70 1.61
C ARG A 51 -7.87 -5.68 3.03
N GLU A 52 -8.22 -6.86 3.54
CA GLU A 52 -8.53 -7.08 4.96
C GLU A 52 -7.24 -7.45 5.69
N ILE A 53 -6.91 -6.70 6.75
CA ILE A 53 -5.65 -6.79 7.52
C ILE A 53 -5.99 -6.99 9.00
N PHE A 54 -5.33 -7.96 9.67
CA PHE A 54 -5.54 -8.33 11.08
C PHE A 54 -4.37 -7.91 11.98
#